data_AF-A0A9E2QPB2-F1
#
_entry.id   AF-A0A9E2QPB2-F1
#
_cell.length_a   1.000
_cell.length_b   1.000
_cell.length_c   1.000
_cell.angle_alpha   90.00
_cell.angle_beta   90.00
_cell.angle_gamma   90.00
#
_symmetry.space_group_name_H-M   'P 1'
#
loop_
_entity.id
_entity.type
_entity.pdbx_description
1 polymer ?
#
loop_
_entity_poly.entity_id
_entity_poly.type
_entity_poly.pdbx_seq_one_letter_code
_entity_poly.pdbx_strand_id
1 'polypeptide(L)'
;KHYLISSYIRSAQFTKGIAASERWFKEAIYTNKTASLLHSKLLIGQQGDRLQEFALRVVNDTLKSLMQMQYAFMQAQWTNVQVFHAKGISLSAGLFEPFTNVVNQTNQVKKRSGFVAGTMSAIVPGSGKVYTGNWKDGVISLIMISATTFQAYRGYNRNGFESPKFWIFGGLTMGFYTGNIYGSAKAAQKFNRKQQDALIKKSKQIYFSVGDY
;
A
#
# COMPACT_ATOMS: atom_id res chain seq x y z
N LYS A 1 -6.98 15.70 -29.84
CA LYS A 1 -7.98 15.69 -28.73
C LYS A 1 -7.65 14.61 -27.69
N HIS A 2 -7.65 13.32 -28.05
CA HIS A 2 -7.33 12.21 -27.12
C HIS A 2 -5.97 12.33 -26.42
N TYR A 3 -4.89 12.65 -27.15
CA TYR A 3 -3.54 12.85 -26.56
C TYR A 3 -3.49 13.98 -25.52
N LEU A 4 -4.22 15.07 -25.75
CA LEU A 4 -4.23 16.23 -24.86
C LEU A 4 -5.00 15.92 -23.57
N ILE A 5 -6.12 15.20 -23.67
CA ILE A 5 -6.83 14.68 -22.48
C ILE A 5 -5.95 13.71 -21.69
N SER A 6 -5.22 12.84 -22.37
CA SER A 6 -4.27 11.92 -21.73
C SER A 6 -3.14 12.68 -21.00
N SER A 7 -2.70 13.81 -21.55
CA SER A 7 -1.74 14.71 -20.88
C SER A 7 -2.32 15.32 -19.60
N TYR A 8 -3.59 15.77 -19.60
CA TYR A 8 -4.24 16.27 -18.38
C TYR A 8 -4.36 15.20 -17.29
N ILE A 9 -4.66 13.95 -17.67
CA ILE A 9 -4.70 12.81 -16.73
C ILE A 9 -3.32 12.57 -16.11
N ARG A 10 -2.26 12.50 -16.92
CA ARG A 10 -0.87 12.26 -16.45
C ARG A 10 -0.32 13.39 -15.59
N SER A 11 -0.67 14.63 -15.91
CA SER A 11 -0.27 15.82 -15.15
C SER A 11 -1.17 16.13 -13.96
N ALA A 12 -2.13 15.24 -13.64
CA ALA A 12 -3.11 15.40 -12.57
C ALA A 12 -3.93 16.71 -12.62
N GLN A 13 -4.11 17.27 -13.83
CA GLN A 13 -4.89 18.48 -14.08
C GLN A 13 -6.35 18.14 -14.38
N PHE A 14 -7.01 17.44 -13.45
CA PHE A 14 -8.32 16.80 -13.69
C PHE A 14 -9.41 17.80 -14.04
N THR A 15 -9.55 18.91 -13.31
CA THR A 15 -10.58 19.93 -13.56
C THR A 15 -10.47 20.54 -14.95
N LYS A 16 -9.25 20.87 -15.39
CA LYS A 16 -9.00 21.38 -16.76
C LYS A 16 -9.30 20.31 -17.80
N GLY A 17 -8.91 19.07 -17.53
CA GLY A 17 -9.18 17.93 -18.41
C GLY A 17 -10.69 17.65 -18.56
N ILE A 18 -11.47 17.73 -17.48
CA ILE A 18 -12.94 17.55 -17.51
C ILE A 18 -13.55 18.60 -18.41
N ALA A 19 -13.29 19.89 -18.15
CA ALA A 19 -13.81 20.97 -18.99
C ALA A 19 -13.41 20.83 -20.46
N ALA A 20 -12.15 20.45 -20.72
CA ALA A 20 -11.67 20.21 -22.08
C ALA A 20 -12.38 19.01 -22.75
N SER A 21 -12.61 17.92 -22.01
CA SER A 21 -13.28 16.73 -22.53
C SER A 21 -14.75 16.98 -22.85
N GLU A 22 -15.49 17.65 -21.97
CA GLU A 22 -16.88 18.05 -22.19
C GLU A 22 -16.99 18.98 -23.41
N ARG A 23 -16.08 19.95 -23.55
CA ARG A 23 -16.05 20.87 -24.69
C ARG A 23 -15.74 20.19 -26.02
N TRP A 24 -14.77 19.28 -26.06
CA TRP A 24 -14.26 18.73 -27.32
C TRP A 24 -15.01 17.51 -27.83
N PHE A 25 -15.51 16.68 -26.92
CA PHE A 25 -16.23 15.45 -27.23
C PHE A 25 -17.74 15.65 -27.18
N LYS A 26 -18.26 16.62 -26.41
CA LYS A 26 -19.71 16.89 -26.29
C LYS A 26 -20.45 15.57 -25.98
N GLU A 27 -21.55 15.28 -26.66
CA GLU A 27 -22.32 14.03 -26.51
C GLU A 27 -21.52 12.75 -26.78
N ALA A 28 -20.40 12.82 -27.49
CA ALA A 28 -19.55 11.66 -27.72
C ALA A 28 -18.95 11.10 -26.42
N ILE A 29 -18.91 11.87 -25.31
CA ILE A 29 -18.49 11.34 -24.00
C ILE A 29 -19.39 10.20 -23.51
N TYR A 30 -20.64 10.11 -23.97
CA TYR A 30 -21.59 9.07 -23.53
C TYR A 30 -21.66 7.87 -24.49
N THR A 31 -21.31 8.08 -25.75
CA THR A 31 -21.52 7.10 -26.84
C THR A 31 -20.23 6.52 -27.39
N ASN A 32 -19.15 7.29 -27.44
CA ASN A 32 -17.87 6.84 -27.98
C ASN A 32 -17.00 6.22 -26.88
N LYS A 33 -16.60 4.96 -27.07
CA LYS A 33 -15.79 4.18 -26.13
C LYS A 33 -14.58 4.92 -25.57
N THR A 34 -13.77 5.53 -26.44
CA THR A 34 -12.53 6.19 -26.06
C THR A 34 -12.79 7.50 -25.33
N ALA A 35 -13.75 8.29 -25.79
CA ALA A 35 -14.15 9.53 -25.13
C ALA A 35 -14.73 9.26 -23.74
N SER A 36 -15.61 8.24 -23.60
CA SER A 36 -16.18 7.83 -22.31
C SER A 36 -15.10 7.40 -21.32
N LEU A 37 -14.13 6.59 -21.78
CA LEU A 37 -13.04 6.10 -20.92
C LEU A 37 -12.09 7.22 -20.48
N LEU A 38 -11.78 8.17 -21.36
CA LEU A 38 -10.94 9.31 -21.00
C LEU A 38 -11.65 10.25 -20.03
N HIS A 39 -12.93 10.53 -20.27
CA HIS A 39 -13.73 11.36 -19.37
C HIS A 39 -13.90 10.70 -17.99
N SER A 40 -14.20 9.40 -17.95
CA SER A 40 -14.31 8.67 -16.68
C SER A 40 -13.02 8.72 -15.86
N LYS A 41 -11.85 8.63 -16.51
CA LYS A 41 -10.56 8.74 -15.82
C LYS A 41 -10.28 10.15 -15.29
N LEU A 42 -10.84 11.18 -15.91
CA LEU A 42 -10.74 12.51 -15.35
C LEU A 42 -11.61 12.64 -14.10
N LEU A 43 -12.85 12.13 -14.15
CA LEU A 43 -13.77 12.12 -13.01
C LEU A 43 -13.23 11.29 -11.84
N ILE A 44 -12.75 10.07 -12.11
CA ILE A 44 -12.15 9.21 -11.09
C ILE A 44 -10.91 9.90 -10.48
N GLY A 45 -10.08 10.57 -11.28
CA GLY A 45 -8.96 11.38 -10.82
C GLY A 45 -9.35 12.54 -9.91
N GLN A 46 -10.51 13.16 -10.16
CA GLN A 46 -11.14 14.14 -9.29
C GLN A 46 -12.06 13.47 -8.25
N GLN A 47 -11.54 12.45 -7.55
CA GLN A 47 -12.21 11.74 -6.44
C GLN A 47 -13.53 11.03 -6.79
N GLY A 48 -13.90 10.96 -8.07
CA GLY A 48 -15.13 10.36 -8.56
C GLY A 48 -16.35 11.28 -8.50
N ASP A 49 -16.16 12.59 -8.29
CA ASP A 49 -17.24 13.56 -8.35
C ASP A 49 -17.95 13.43 -9.71
N ARG A 50 -19.28 13.29 -9.71
CA ARG A 50 -20.13 13.10 -10.89
C ARG A 50 -19.92 11.79 -11.67
N LEU A 51 -19.07 10.86 -11.20
CA LEU A 51 -18.82 9.60 -11.91
C LEU A 51 -20.09 8.74 -12.03
N GLN A 52 -20.89 8.67 -10.98
CA GLN A 52 -22.12 7.87 -10.97
C GLN A 52 -23.17 8.47 -11.92
N GLU A 53 -23.37 9.78 -11.89
CA GLU A 53 -24.25 10.51 -12.82
C GLU A 53 -23.82 10.31 -14.27
N PHE A 54 -22.52 10.39 -14.52
CA PHE A 54 -21.94 10.14 -15.84
C PHE A 54 -22.17 8.69 -16.28
N ALA A 55 -21.92 7.71 -15.41
CA ALA A 55 -22.11 6.28 -15.71
C ALA A 55 -23.56 5.92 -16.04
N LEU A 56 -24.56 6.61 -15.47
CA LEU A 56 -25.97 6.42 -15.82
C LEU A 56 -26.28 6.79 -17.27
N ARG A 57 -25.52 7.73 -17.86
CA ARG A 57 -25.71 8.23 -19.22
C ARG A 57 -24.89 7.50 -20.27
N VAL A 58 -23.82 6.80 -19.88
CA VAL A 58 -23.00 6.00 -20.80
C VAL A 58 -23.86 4.86 -21.36
N VAL A 59 -23.84 4.65 -22.68
CA VAL A 59 -24.71 3.66 -23.34
C VAL A 59 -24.24 2.22 -23.08
N ASN A 60 -22.92 2.01 -22.95
CA ASN A 60 -22.32 0.67 -22.91
C ASN A 60 -22.12 0.15 -21.46
N ASP A 61 -22.79 -0.94 -21.10
CA ASP A 61 -22.73 -1.52 -19.74
C ASP A 61 -21.36 -2.09 -19.36
N THR A 62 -20.58 -2.57 -20.33
CA THR A 62 -19.19 -3.01 -20.10
C THR A 62 -18.32 -1.83 -19.71
N LEU A 63 -18.51 -0.66 -20.32
CA LEU A 63 -17.81 0.57 -19.94
C LEU A 63 -18.24 1.06 -18.57
N LYS A 64 -19.52 1.03 -18.23
CA LYS A 64 -20.00 1.35 -16.87
C LYS A 64 -19.29 0.48 -15.83
N SER A 65 -19.24 -0.83 -16.07
CA SER A 65 -18.60 -1.80 -15.17
C SER A 65 -17.09 -1.54 -15.03
N LEU A 66 -16.39 -1.24 -16.13
CA LEU A 66 -14.97 -0.88 -16.13
C LEU A 66 -14.72 0.40 -15.31
N MET A 67 -15.56 1.42 -15.46
CA MET A 67 -15.43 2.68 -14.74
C MET A 67 -15.63 2.50 -13.23
N GLN A 68 -16.64 1.73 -12.83
CA GLN A 68 -16.89 1.39 -11.43
C GLN A 68 -15.73 0.58 -10.84
N MET A 69 -15.18 -0.37 -11.59
CA MET A 69 -14.00 -1.13 -11.19
C MET A 69 -12.78 -0.22 -11.01
N GLN A 70 -12.49 0.66 -11.97
CA GLN A 70 -11.37 1.61 -11.90
C GLN A 70 -11.51 2.56 -10.71
N TYR A 71 -12.73 3.00 -10.41
CA TYR A 71 -13.02 3.80 -9.23
C TYR A 71 -12.77 3.02 -7.93
N ALA A 72 -13.36 1.82 -7.80
CA ALA A 72 -13.14 0.95 -6.64
C ALA A 72 -11.64 0.62 -6.44
N PHE A 73 -10.92 0.41 -7.54
CA PHE A 73 -9.48 0.17 -7.55
C PHE A 73 -8.68 1.39 -7.09
N MET A 74 -9.04 2.60 -7.55
CA MET A 74 -8.42 3.85 -7.07
C MET A 74 -8.69 4.07 -5.58
N GLN A 75 -9.90 3.75 -5.11
CA GLN A 75 -10.31 3.89 -3.71
C GLN A 75 -9.78 2.77 -2.81
N ALA A 76 -8.89 1.90 -3.30
CA ALA A 76 -8.34 0.77 -2.57
C ALA A 76 -9.42 -0.20 -2.01
N GLN A 77 -10.60 -0.23 -2.63
CA GLN A 77 -11.70 -1.15 -2.30
C GLN A 77 -11.52 -2.48 -3.03
N TRP A 78 -10.38 -3.16 -2.79
CA TRP A 78 -9.94 -4.35 -3.53
C TRP A 78 -10.95 -5.49 -3.56
N THR A 79 -11.75 -5.63 -2.49
CA THR A 79 -12.81 -6.66 -2.37
C THR A 79 -13.92 -6.46 -3.41
N ASN A 80 -14.26 -5.21 -3.71
CA ASN A 80 -15.29 -4.89 -4.70
C ASN A 80 -14.79 -5.16 -6.13
N VAL A 81 -13.49 -4.99 -6.36
CA VAL A 81 -12.85 -5.21 -7.67
C VAL A 81 -12.99 -6.67 -8.14
N GLN A 82 -12.98 -7.65 -7.22
CA GLN A 82 -13.14 -9.08 -7.54
C GLN A 82 -14.56 -9.42 -8.03
N VAL A 83 -15.59 -8.77 -7.47
CA VAL A 83 -16.99 -8.98 -7.86
C VAL A 83 -17.26 -8.50 -9.29
N PHE A 84 -16.54 -7.46 -9.74
CA PHE A 84 -16.66 -6.95 -11.11
C PHE A 84 -16.02 -7.88 -12.15
N HIS A 85 -15.01 -8.69 -11.77
CA HIS A 85 -14.45 -9.71 -12.67
C HIS A 85 -15.46 -10.83 -12.96
N ALA A 86 -16.28 -11.21 -11.97
CA ALA A 86 -17.31 -12.23 -12.14
C ALA A 86 -18.51 -11.75 -12.99
N LYS A 87 -18.76 -10.44 -13.02
CA LYS A 87 -19.83 -9.81 -13.83
C LYS A 87 -19.36 -9.37 -15.23
N GLY A 88 -18.05 -9.27 -15.47
CA GLY A 88 -17.43 -8.73 -16.68
C GLY A 88 -16.95 -9.79 -17.67
N ILE A 89 -17.78 -10.04 -18.69
CA ILE A 89 -17.64 -10.97 -19.82
C ILE A 89 -16.26 -10.94 -20.51
N SER A 90 -15.86 -12.09 -21.08
CA SER A 90 -14.66 -12.43 -21.87
C SER A 90 -14.16 -11.45 -22.96
N LEU A 91 -14.88 -10.35 -23.22
CA LEU A 91 -14.55 -9.34 -24.24
C LEU A 91 -13.55 -8.27 -23.76
N SER A 92 -13.11 -8.35 -22.50
CA SER A 92 -12.39 -7.26 -21.83
C SER A 92 -11.11 -7.68 -21.13
N ALA A 93 -10.69 -8.95 -21.22
CA ALA A 93 -9.53 -9.52 -20.52
C ALA A 93 -8.29 -8.61 -20.57
N GLY A 94 -7.91 -8.06 -21.72
CA GLY A 94 -6.74 -7.18 -21.85
C GLY A 94 -6.85 -5.82 -21.15
N LEU A 95 -8.04 -5.24 -21.01
CA LEU A 95 -8.25 -3.97 -20.30
C LEU A 95 -8.29 -4.15 -18.77
N PHE A 96 -8.60 -5.36 -18.31
CA PHE A 96 -8.79 -5.71 -16.91
C PHE A 96 -7.55 -6.41 -16.31
N GLU A 97 -6.73 -7.07 -17.15
CA GLU A 97 -5.50 -7.80 -16.79
C GLU A 97 -4.55 -7.03 -15.83
N PRO A 98 -4.21 -5.74 -16.08
CA PRO A 98 -3.35 -5.00 -15.16
C PRO A 98 -3.96 -4.88 -13.75
N PHE A 99 -5.28 -4.73 -13.68
CA PHE A 99 -6.02 -4.56 -12.43
C PHE A 99 -6.18 -5.89 -11.69
N THR A 100 -6.53 -6.97 -12.39
CA THR A 100 -6.65 -8.32 -11.82
C THR A 100 -5.31 -8.82 -11.26
N ASN A 101 -4.20 -8.53 -11.94
CA ASN A 101 -2.87 -8.88 -11.46
C ASN A 101 -2.52 -8.21 -10.13
N VAL A 102 -2.87 -6.94 -9.94
CA VAL A 102 -2.68 -6.26 -8.65
C VAL A 102 -3.59 -6.84 -7.58
N VAL A 103 -4.85 -7.15 -7.91
CA VAL A 103 -5.78 -7.80 -6.99
C VAL A 103 -5.28 -9.18 -6.56
N ASN A 104 -4.79 -10.00 -7.48
CA ASN A 104 -4.20 -11.30 -7.17
C ASN A 104 -2.96 -11.15 -6.28
N GLN A 105 -2.14 -10.14 -6.54
CA GLN A 105 -1.01 -9.82 -5.66
C GLN A 105 -1.47 -9.42 -4.26
N THR A 106 -2.57 -8.69 -4.11
CA THR A 106 -3.12 -8.34 -2.79
C THR A 106 -3.48 -9.59 -1.97
N ASN A 107 -4.06 -10.61 -2.60
CA ASN A 107 -4.41 -11.87 -1.95
C ASN A 107 -3.16 -12.69 -1.55
N GLN A 108 -2.05 -12.51 -2.26
CA GLN A 108 -0.80 -13.23 -1.99
C GLN A 108 0.10 -12.55 -0.96
N VAL A 109 -0.15 -11.30 -0.58
CA VAL A 109 0.66 -10.60 0.43
C VAL A 109 0.46 -11.23 1.80
N LYS A 110 1.41 -12.09 2.20
CA LYS A 110 1.48 -12.64 3.56
C LYS A 110 1.76 -11.53 4.57
N LYS A 111 0.81 -11.27 5.45
CA LYS A 111 0.98 -10.37 6.59
C LYS A 111 1.91 -11.01 7.63
N ARG A 112 2.76 -10.20 8.25
CA ARG A 112 3.63 -10.58 9.36
C ARG A 112 2.93 -10.29 10.69
N SER A 113 2.91 -11.27 11.59
CA SER A 113 2.33 -11.11 12.93
C SER A 113 3.26 -10.34 13.87
N GLY A 114 2.72 -9.34 14.57
CA GLY A 114 3.45 -8.59 15.59
C GLY A 114 3.74 -9.43 16.84
N PHE A 115 2.85 -10.35 17.21
CA PHE A 115 3.07 -11.26 18.34
C PHE A 115 4.25 -12.21 18.06
N VAL A 116 4.30 -12.79 16.85
CA VAL A 116 5.43 -13.63 16.44
C VAL A 116 6.73 -12.83 16.42
N ALA A 117 6.72 -11.62 15.88
CA ALA A 117 7.91 -10.77 15.89
C ALA A 117 8.37 -10.41 17.33
N GLY A 118 7.43 -10.09 18.22
CA GLY A 118 7.73 -9.78 19.62
C GLY A 118 8.31 -10.98 20.37
N THR A 119 7.67 -12.15 20.26
CA THR A 119 8.10 -13.40 20.91
C THR A 119 9.48 -13.86 20.43
N MET A 120 9.73 -13.82 19.12
CA MET A 120 11.07 -14.08 18.58
C MET A 120 12.11 -13.15 19.22
N SER A 121 11.83 -11.84 19.25
CA SER A 121 12.72 -10.84 19.85
C SER A 121 12.86 -10.93 21.37
N ALA A 122 11.93 -11.60 22.05
CA ALA A 122 11.99 -11.89 23.47
C ALA A 122 12.85 -13.14 23.78
N ILE A 123 13.12 -14.00 22.79
CA ILE A 123 14.05 -15.13 22.93
C ILE A 123 15.44 -14.73 22.45
N VAL A 124 15.52 -14.16 21.24
CA VAL A 124 16.75 -13.65 20.65
C VAL A 124 16.55 -12.19 20.28
N PRO A 125 17.21 -11.24 20.98
CA PRO A 125 17.10 -9.82 20.67
C PRO A 125 17.29 -9.51 19.18
N GLY A 126 16.39 -8.70 18.61
CA GLY A 126 16.43 -8.28 17.22
C GLY A 126 15.90 -9.30 16.19
N SER A 127 15.67 -10.56 16.55
CA SER A 127 15.22 -11.59 15.59
C SER A 127 13.84 -11.31 14.99
N GLY A 128 12.93 -10.69 15.74
CA GLY A 128 11.65 -10.21 15.22
C GLY A 128 11.78 -9.11 14.17
N LYS A 129 12.83 -8.28 14.26
CA LYS A 129 13.13 -7.25 13.25
C LYS A 129 13.68 -7.90 11.97
N VAL A 130 14.54 -8.91 12.12
CA VAL A 130 15.02 -9.75 11.00
C VAL A 130 13.85 -10.45 10.29
N TYR A 131 12.91 -11.02 11.04
CA TYR A 131 11.67 -11.63 10.51
C TYR A 131 10.85 -10.68 9.63
N THR A 132 10.89 -9.38 9.93
CA THR A 132 10.21 -8.33 9.16
C THR A 132 11.09 -7.70 8.06
N GLY A 133 12.28 -8.25 7.79
CA GLY A 133 13.23 -7.76 6.80
C GLY A 133 14.11 -6.59 7.25
N ASN A 134 13.96 -6.11 8.48
CA ASN A 134 14.76 -5.02 9.06
C ASN A 134 16.00 -5.58 9.76
N TRP A 135 16.87 -6.24 9.00
CA TRP A 135 18.02 -6.96 9.56
C TRP A 135 19.02 -6.04 10.28
N LYS A 136 19.23 -4.82 9.77
CA LYS A 136 20.14 -3.82 10.38
C LYS A 136 19.70 -3.49 11.80
N ASP A 137 18.43 -3.15 11.99
CA ASP A 137 17.88 -2.85 13.31
C ASP A 137 17.91 -4.08 14.23
N GLY A 138 17.76 -5.28 13.67
CA GLY A 138 17.91 -6.54 14.39
C GLY A 138 19.31 -6.72 14.97
N VAL A 139 20.35 -6.58 14.12
CA VAL A 139 21.75 -6.69 14.53
C VAL A 139 22.13 -5.64 15.58
N ILE A 140 21.71 -4.38 15.38
CA ILE A 140 21.93 -3.30 16.36
C ILE A 140 21.31 -3.66 17.71
N SER A 141 20.09 -4.21 17.72
CA SER A 141 19.42 -4.59 18.96
C SER A 141 20.19 -5.69 19.70
N LEU A 142 20.66 -6.69 18.96
CA LEU A 142 21.46 -7.78 19.51
C LEU A 142 22.76 -7.25 20.13
N ILE A 143 23.50 -6.41 19.41
CA ILE A 143 24.77 -5.83 19.89
C ILE A 143 24.53 -4.99 21.14
N MET A 144 23.57 -4.07 21.10
CA MET A 144 23.29 -3.15 22.22
C MET A 144 22.86 -3.90 23.48
N ILE A 145 21.94 -4.85 23.36
CA ILE A 145 21.47 -5.64 24.50
C ILE A 145 22.59 -6.54 25.02
N SER A 146 23.34 -7.21 24.15
CA SER A 146 24.46 -8.07 24.57
C SER A 146 25.56 -7.28 25.27
N ALA A 147 25.93 -6.12 24.73
CA ALA A 147 26.96 -5.26 25.30
C ALA A 147 26.54 -4.73 26.68
N THR A 148 25.32 -4.19 26.80
CA THR A 148 24.82 -3.68 28.09
C THR A 148 24.63 -4.80 29.12
N THR A 149 24.13 -5.96 28.71
CA THR A 149 24.02 -7.14 29.58
C THR A 149 25.40 -7.58 30.07
N PHE A 150 26.39 -7.63 29.18
CA PHE A 150 27.76 -8.00 29.54
C PHE A 150 28.37 -7.02 30.55
N GLN A 151 28.14 -5.72 30.37
CA GLN A 151 28.61 -4.70 31.30
C GLN A 151 27.92 -4.79 32.67
N ALA A 152 26.62 -5.05 32.70
CA ALA A 152 25.87 -5.29 33.92
C ALA A 152 26.41 -6.52 34.67
N TYR A 153 26.61 -7.63 33.94
CA TYR A 153 27.16 -8.87 34.48
C TYR A 153 28.56 -8.66 35.06
N ARG A 154 29.45 -7.96 34.37
CA ARG A 154 30.79 -7.61 34.91
C ARG A 154 30.72 -6.75 36.15
N GLY A 155 29.75 -5.83 36.22
CA GLY A 155 29.50 -5.00 37.41
C GLY A 155 29.10 -5.86 38.60
N TYR A 156 28.17 -6.79 38.40
CA TYR A 156 27.69 -7.73 39.40
C TYR A 156 28.77 -8.69 39.87
N ASN A 157 29.52 -9.30 38.94
CA ASN A 157 30.55 -10.28 39.28
C ASN A 157 31.69 -9.69 40.13
N ARG A 158 31.91 -8.37 40.06
CA ARG A 158 32.95 -7.69 40.85
C ARG A 158 32.47 -7.28 42.24
N ASN A 159 31.33 -6.59 42.32
CA ASN A 159 30.88 -5.93 43.55
C ASN A 159 29.44 -6.28 43.94
N GLY A 160 28.86 -7.34 43.36
CA GLY A 160 27.49 -7.76 43.60
C GLY A 160 26.47 -6.64 43.36
N PHE A 161 25.48 -6.57 44.24
CA PHE A 161 24.42 -5.55 44.22
C PHE A 161 24.87 -4.15 44.67
N GLU A 162 26.07 -4.02 45.26
CA GLU A 162 26.66 -2.72 45.63
C GLU A 162 27.27 -2.00 44.42
N SER A 163 27.38 -2.68 43.28
CA SER A 163 27.97 -2.13 42.06
C SER A 163 27.07 -1.08 41.39
N PRO A 164 27.49 0.20 41.29
CA PRO A 164 26.72 1.19 40.53
C PRO A 164 26.62 0.82 39.04
N LYS A 165 27.66 0.16 38.51
CA LYS A 165 27.68 -0.33 37.12
C LYS A 165 26.61 -1.37 36.87
N PHE A 166 26.35 -2.26 37.83
CA PHE A 166 25.28 -3.25 37.69
C PHE A 166 23.92 -2.58 37.50
N TRP A 167 23.57 -1.62 38.37
CA TRP A 167 22.29 -0.94 38.31
C TRP A 167 22.13 -0.08 37.05
N ILE A 168 23.17 0.66 36.67
CA ILE A 168 23.14 1.50 35.46
C ILE A 168 22.95 0.62 34.21
N PHE A 169 23.82 -0.36 33.99
CA PHE A 169 23.76 -1.18 32.78
C PHE A 169 22.61 -2.18 32.81
N GLY A 170 22.18 -2.64 33.99
CA GLY A 170 20.99 -3.47 34.18
C GLY A 170 19.71 -2.72 33.81
N GLY A 171 19.56 -1.47 34.27
CA GLY A 171 18.46 -0.60 33.88
C GLY A 171 18.44 -0.33 32.37
N LEU A 172 19.61 -0.03 31.78
CA LEU A 172 19.74 0.12 30.32
C LEU A 172 19.35 -1.15 29.57
N THR A 173 19.82 -2.31 30.03
CA THR A 173 19.49 -3.62 29.46
C THR A 173 17.97 -3.82 29.50
N MET A 174 17.33 -3.60 30.64
CA MET A 174 15.88 -3.75 30.80
C MET A 174 15.10 -2.85 29.85
N GLY A 175 15.51 -1.58 29.74
CA GLY A 175 14.91 -0.61 28.83
C GLY A 175 15.08 -1.01 27.36
N PHE A 176 16.29 -1.36 26.95
CA PHE A 176 16.57 -1.81 25.58
C PHE A 176 15.88 -3.12 25.24
N TYR A 177 15.80 -4.07 26.18
CA TYR A 177 15.15 -5.36 25.98
C TYR A 177 13.65 -5.19 25.74
N THR A 178 12.98 -4.44 26.61
CA THR A 178 11.55 -4.15 26.50
C THR A 178 11.25 -3.35 25.23
N GLY A 179 12.06 -2.33 24.94
CA GLY A 179 11.98 -1.55 23.72
C GLY A 179 12.20 -2.37 22.46
N ASN A 180 13.08 -3.38 22.50
CA ASN A 180 13.32 -4.30 21.40
C ASN A 180 12.10 -5.18 21.11
N ILE A 181 11.45 -5.76 22.13
CA ILE A 181 10.25 -6.59 21.96
C ILE A 181 9.12 -5.75 21.34
N TYR A 182 8.81 -4.61 21.95
CA TYR A 182 7.78 -3.71 21.46
C TYR A 182 8.08 -3.19 20.05
N GLY A 183 9.33 -2.78 19.81
CA GLY A 183 9.80 -2.31 18.51
C GLY A 183 9.69 -3.40 17.43
N SER A 184 9.88 -4.66 17.78
CA SER A 184 9.75 -5.80 16.87
C SER A 184 8.29 -6.07 16.49
N ALA A 185 7.37 -5.99 17.45
CA ALA A 185 5.94 -6.06 17.18
C ALA A 185 5.48 -4.90 16.26
N LYS A 186 5.97 -3.68 16.51
CA LYS A 186 5.73 -2.53 15.63
C LYS A 186 6.34 -2.69 14.24
N ALA A 187 7.52 -3.29 14.12
CA ALA A 187 8.16 -3.54 12.84
C ALA A 187 7.29 -4.41 11.92
N ALA A 188 6.58 -5.39 12.48
CA ALA A 188 5.64 -6.22 11.70
C ALA A 188 4.46 -5.42 11.16
N GLN A 189 3.90 -4.52 11.97
CA GLN A 189 2.84 -3.62 11.51
C GLN A 189 3.35 -2.67 10.41
N LYS A 190 4.55 -2.11 10.58
CA LYS A 190 5.19 -1.25 9.57
C LYS A 190 5.44 -2.00 8.26
N PHE A 191 5.90 -3.26 8.34
CA PHE A 191 6.06 -4.13 7.19
C PHE A 191 4.73 -4.31 6.44
N ASN A 192 3.65 -4.65 7.14
CA ASN A 192 2.33 -4.85 6.53
C ASN A 192 1.80 -3.58 5.87
N ARG A 193 1.95 -2.41 6.53
CA ARG A 193 1.56 -1.12 5.95
C ARG A 193 2.36 -0.80 4.69
N LYS A 194 3.68 -1.00 4.72
CA LYS A 194 4.55 -0.77 3.55
C LYS A 194 4.12 -1.62 2.34
N GLN A 195 3.75 -2.89 2.56
CA GLN A 195 3.24 -3.74 1.49
C GLN A 195 1.92 -3.22 0.91
N GLN A 196 1.01 -2.77 1.77
CA GLN A 196 -0.26 -2.15 1.35
C GLN A 196 -0.04 -0.86 0.56
N ASP A 197 0.85 0.01 1.04
CA ASP A 197 1.19 1.28 0.37
C ASP A 197 1.84 1.03 -1.00
N ALA A 198 2.69 0.01 -1.12
CA ALA A 198 3.28 -0.38 -2.39
C ALA A 198 2.22 -0.83 -3.40
N LEU A 199 1.19 -1.56 -2.96
CA LEU A 199 0.06 -1.95 -3.81
C LEU A 199 -0.78 -0.74 -4.24
N ILE A 200 -1.08 0.19 -3.32
CA ILE A 200 -1.78 1.45 -3.64
C ILE A 200 -0.97 2.32 -4.60
N LYS A 201 0.36 2.33 -4.46
CA LYS A 201 1.22 3.06 -5.40
C LYS A 201 1.17 2.42 -6.79
N LYS A 202 1.25 1.08 -6.86
CA LYS A 202 1.18 0.32 -8.11
C LYS A 202 -0.18 0.51 -8.80
N SER A 203 -1.27 0.55 -8.04
CA SER A 203 -2.60 0.79 -8.60
C SER A 203 -2.74 2.18 -9.22
N LYS A 204 -2.25 3.21 -8.53
CA LYS A 204 -2.18 4.57 -9.08
C LYS A 204 -1.35 4.61 -10.37
N GLN A 205 -0.20 3.92 -10.40
CA GLN A 205 0.63 3.86 -11.61
C GLN A 205 -0.11 3.22 -12.79
N ILE A 206 -0.77 2.08 -12.59
CA ILE A 206 -1.58 1.42 -13.62
C ILE A 206 -2.69 2.35 -14.10
N TYR A 207 -3.38 3.00 -13.18
CA TYR A 207 -4.44 3.95 -13.52
C TYR A 207 -3.98 5.07 -14.46
N PHE A 208 -2.80 5.65 -14.18
CA PHE A 208 -2.23 6.71 -15.01
C PHE A 208 -1.54 6.22 -16.29
N SER A 209 -1.21 4.93 -16.40
CA SER A 209 -0.57 4.35 -17.59
C SER A 209 -1.55 3.73 -18.59
N VAL A 210 -2.75 3.34 -18.16
CA VAL A 210 -3.77 2.85 -19.09
C VAL A 210 -4.22 4.04 -19.96
N GLY A 211 -3.81 4.09 -21.22
CA GLY A 211 -4.05 5.22 -22.13
C GLY A 211 -3.11 5.24 -23.35
N ASP A 212 -2.09 4.38 -23.35
CA ASP A 212 -1.10 4.27 -24.43
C ASP A 212 -1.42 3.16 -25.47
N TYR A 213 -2.66 2.62 -25.47
CA TYR A 213 -3.14 1.60 -26.42
C TYR A 213 -4.33 2.11 -27.23
#